data_AF-A0A8C9NZ03-F1
#
_entry.id   AF-A0A8C9NZ03-F1
#
_cell.length_a   1.000
_cell.length_b   1.000
_cell.length_c   1.000
_cell.angle_alpha   90.00
_cell.angle_beta   90.00
_cell.angle_gamma   90.00
#
_symmetry.space_group_name_H-M   'P 1'
#
loop_
_entity.id
_entity.type
_entity.pdbx_description
1 polymer ?
#
loop_
_entity_poly.entity_id
_entity_poly.type
_entity_poly.pdbx_seq_one_letter_code
_entity_poly.pdbx_strand_id
1 'polypeptide(L)'
;MIRVVSLLLGAAFLCSHGAFCRRVVSGQKVCFADSKHPCYKMAYFHELSSRVSFQEARQACESEGGMLLSLENEAEQKLIESMLQNLTKPGTGISDGDFWIGLWRNGDGQTSGACPDLYQWSDGSSSQYRNWYTDEPSCGSEKCVVMYHQPTANPGLGGPYLYQWNDDRCNMKHNYICKYEPEINPTEPVEKPYLTNQPGDTHQNVVVTEAGNWFTCIDSVLNLFLFMFFSKGRTKTSPNQSTLWISKSTRKESGMEV
;
A
#
# COMPACT_ATOMS: atom_id res chain seq x y z
N MET A 1 46.88 -39.04 -29.35
CA MET A 1 46.84 -40.02 -28.25
C MET A 1 46.34 -39.33 -26.98
N ILE A 2 45.25 -39.86 -26.41
CA ILE A 2 44.90 -39.99 -24.97
C ILE A 2 44.92 -38.68 -24.14
N ARG A 3 43.78 -38.00 -23.93
CA ARG A 3 42.75 -38.17 -22.87
C ARG A 3 43.27 -38.03 -21.43
N VAL A 4 42.84 -36.97 -20.74
CA VAL A 4 42.28 -37.07 -19.37
C VAL A 4 41.08 -36.13 -19.28
N VAL A 5 39.99 -36.68 -18.74
CA VAL A 5 38.67 -36.09 -18.54
C VAL A 5 38.38 -36.12 -17.03
N SER A 6 37.64 -35.09 -16.57
CA SER A 6 36.88 -34.99 -15.29
C SER A 6 37.61 -34.61 -14.00
N LEU A 7 37.16 -33.51 -13.36
CA LEU A 7 36.16 -33.57 -12.28
C LEU A 7 35.61 -32.16 -11.92
N LEU A 8 34.28 -32.11 -11.83
CA LEU A 8 33.43 -31.00 -11.36
C LEU A 8 33.50 -30.84 -9.83
N LEU A 9 33.33 -29.61 -9.33
CA LEU A 9 32.67 -29.19 -8.07
C LEU A 9 32.78 -27.65 -8.00
N GLY A 10 31.71 -26.88 -8.24
CA GLY A 10 30.79 -26.36 -7.20
C GLY A 10 31.32 -25.04 -6.62
N ALA A 11 30.64 -23.90 -6.56
CA ALA A 11 29.22 -23.70 -6.30
C ALA A 11 28.70 -22.40 -6.94
N ALA A 12 27.42 -22.47 -7.33
CA ALA A 12 26.59 -21.33 -7.67
C ALA A 12 26.43 -20.42 -6.45
N PHE A 13 26.71 -19.12 -6.60
CA PHE A 13 26.06 -18.12 -5.77
C PHE A 13 24.77 -17.70 -6.47
N LEU A 14 23.71 -18.40 -6.08
CA LEU A 14 22.33 -17.98 -6.25
C LEU A 14 22.16 -16.63 -5.54
N CYS A 15 22.11 -15.54 -6.29
CA CYS A 15 21.24 -14.42 -5.89
C CYS A 15 19.84 -14.72 -6.42
N SER A 16 19.23 -15.79 -5.90
CA SER A 16 17.77 -15.91 -5.88
C SER A 16 17.26 -15.09 -4.71
N HIS A 17 17.24 -13.77 -4.86
CA HIS A 17 16.24 -12.97 -4.16
C HIS A 17 15.41 -12.38 -5.28
N GLY A 18 14.33 -13.11 -5.60
CA GLY A 18 13.30 -12.57 -6.45
C GLY A 18 12.86 -11.26 -5.84
N ALA A 19 13.29 -10.16 -6.45
CA ALA A 19 12.64 -8.88 -6.30
C ALA A 19 11.28 -9.05 -6.96
N PHE A 20 10.35 -9.68 -6.24
CA PHE A 20 8.94 -9.45 -6.47
C PHE A 20 8.75 -7.97 -6.19
N CYS A 21 8.78 -7.17 -7.25
CA CYS A 21 8.17 -5.87 -7.25
C CYS A 21 6.68 -6.13 -6.99
N ARG A 22 6.32 -6.24 -5.71
CA ARG A 22 4.91 -6.34 -5.31
C ARG A 22 4.32 -5.02 -5.74
N ARG A 23 3.38 -5.08 -6.68
CA ARG A 23 2.51 -3.95 -6.96
C ARG A 23 1.78 -3.64 -5.65
N VAL A 24 2.25 -2.63 -4.93
CA VAL A 24 1.37 -1.90 -4.02
C VAL A 24 0.31 -1.30 -4.93
N VAL A 25 -0.94 -1.73 -4.77
CA VAL A 25 -2.06 -0.93 -5.26
C VAL A 25 -2.04 0.29 -4.35
N SER A 26 -1.21 1.27 -4.74
CA SER A 26 -0.88 2.44 -3.98
C SER A 26 -2.18 3.11 -3.55
N GLY A 27 -2.50 3.05 -2.26
CA GLY A 27 -3.45 3.99 -1.69
C GLY A 27 -3.00 5.39 -2.09
N GLN A 28 -3.89 6.16 -2.68
CA GLN A 28 -3.62 7.56 -2.95
C GLN A 28 -3.41 8.26 -1.60
N LYS A 29 -2.39 9.12 -1.48
CA LYS A 29 -2.24 9.96 -0.29
C LYS A 29 -3.37 10.98 -0.31
N VAL A 30 -4.19 10.96 0.74
CA VAL A 30 -5.36 11.83 0.92
C VAL A 30 -4.99 12.90 1.94
N CYS A 31 -5.08 14.16 1.53
CA CYS A 31 -4.74 15.31 2.37
C CYS A 31 -5.96 16.22 2.54
N PHE A 32 -5.98 16.98 3.63
CA PHE A 32 -6.83 18.15 3.69
C PHE A 32 -6.34 19.22 2.72
N ALA A 33 -7.22 20.14 2.33
CA ALA A 33 -6.85 21.29 1.51
C ALA A 33 -5.89 22.26 2.23
N ASP A 34 -5.82 22.23 3.56
CA ASP A 34 -4.92 23.07 4.35
C ASP A 34 -3.65 22.33 4.78
N SER A 35 -2.63 23.11 5.15
CA SER A 35 -1.35 22.62 5.67
C SER A 35 -1.34 22.44 7.19
N LYS A 36 -2.49 22.44 7.85
CA LYS A 36 -2.59 22.31 9.32
C LYS A 36 -2.93 20.90 9.75
N HIS A 37 -3.55 20.12 8.86
CA HIS A 37 -3.96 18.77 9.14
C HIS A 37 -3.03 17.73 8.49
N PRO A 38 -2.92 16.55 9.10
CA PRO A 38 -2.15 15.45 8.53
C PRO A 38 -2.78 14.90 7.25
N CYS A 39 -1.96 14.24 6.45
CA CYS A 39 -2.42 13.40 5.35
C CYS A 39 -2.43 11.93 5.74
N TYR A 40 -3.18 11.12 5.01
CA TYR A 40 -3.30 9.68 5.24
C TYR A 40 -3.10 8.88 3.96
N LYS A 41 -2.60 7.64 4.08
CA LYS A 41 -2.51 6.69 2.98
C LYS A 41 -2.98 5.32 3.42
N MET A 42 -4.03 4.79 2.80
CA MET A 42 -4.54 3.44 3.02
C MET A 42 -3.89 2.48 2.03
N ALA A 43 -2.81 1.80 2.44
CA ALA A 43 -2.15 0.81 1.61
C ALA A 43 -2.91 -0.52 1.68
N TYR A 44 -3.66 -0.81 0.62
CA TYR A 44 -4.50 -1.99 0.53
C TYR A 44 -4.01 -2.96 -0.55
N PHE A 45 -4.12 -4.26 -0.27
CA PHE A 45 -3.71 -5.33 -1.15
C PHE A 45 -4.82 -6.37 -1.29
N HIS A 46 -5.29 -6.54 -2.54
CA HIS A 46 -6.24 -7.60 -2.89
C HIS A 46 -5.63 -8.99 -2.68
N GLU A 47 -4.38 -9.17 -3.09
CA GLU A 47 -3.66 -10.42 -2.89
C GLU A 47 -3.14 -10.52 -1.45
N LEU A 48 -3.61 -11.54 -0.71
CA LEU A 48 -3.12 -11.86 0.64
C LEU A 48 -1.59 -11.99 0.66
N SER A 49 -1.03 -12.57 -0.40
CA SER A 49 0.40 -12.74 -0.55
C SER A 49 1.15 -11.42 -0.50
N SER A 50 0.56 -10.31 -0.97
CA SER A 50 1.19 -8.98 -1.04
C SER A 50 1.16 -8.20 0.28
N ARG A 51 0.30 -8.58 1.21
CA ARG A 51 0.19 -7.99 2.55
C ARG A 51 1.48 -8.14 3.35
N VAL A 52 1.65 -7.32 4.37
CA VAL A 52 2.92 -7.14 5.08
C VAL A 52 2.77 -7.27 6.59
N SER A 53 3.87 -7.60 7.26
CA SER A 53 3.99 -7.63 8.71
C SER A 53 4.00 -6.22 9.29
N PHE A 54 3.76 -6.10 10.59
CA PHE A 54 3.74 -4.80 11.26
C PHE A 54 5.05 -4.02 11.05
N GLN A 55 6.19 -4.70 11.16
CA GLN A 55 7.49 -4.07 10.99
C GLN A 55 7.74 -3.61 9.54
N GLU A 56 7.32 -4.42 8.55
CA GLU A 56 7.39 -4.04 7.13
C GLU A 56 6.45 -2.87 6.83
N ALA A 57 5.25 -2.83 7.41
CA ALA A 57 4.30 -1.72 7.28
C ALA A 57 4.86 -0.42 7.87
N ARG A 58 5.47 -0.50 9.06
CA ARG A 58 6.18 0.62 9.71
C ARG A 58 7.27 1.18 8.79
N GLN A 59 8.14 0.31 8.29
CA GLN A 59 9.22 0.71 7.38
C GLN A 59 8.69 1.33 6.09
N ALA A 60 7.58 0.81 5.55
CA ALA A 60 6.96 1.37 4.35
C ALA A 60 6.48 2.81 4.57
N CYS A 61 5.78 3.08 5.68
CA CYS A 61 5.38 4.45 6.01
C CYS A 61 6.58 5.38 6.24
N GLU A 62 7.59 4.92 7.01
CA GLU A 62 8.81 5.68 7.30
C GLU A 62 9.60 6.03 6.03
N SER A 63 9.64 5.11 5.05
CA SER A 63 10.33 5.33 3.77
C SER A 63 9.72 6.44 2.90
N GLU A 64 8.46 6.82 3.17
CA GLU A 64 7.74 7.89 2.50
C GLU A 64 7.59 9.15 3.37
N GLY A 65 8.34 9.23 4.48
CA GLY A 65 8.29 10.35 5.42
C GLY A 65 7.04 10.39 6.29
N GLY A 66 6.32 9.28 6.41
CA GLY A 66 5.18 9.12 7.29
C GLY A 66 5.46 8.15 8.44
N MET A 67 4.43 7.86 9.22
CA MET A 67 4.45 6.86 10.29
C MET A 67 3.19 6.00 10.22
N LEU A 68 3.19 4.82 10.83
CA LEU A 68 1.94 4.08 10.99
C LEU A 68 0.93 4.93 11.78
N LEU A 69 -0.34 4.82 11.38
CA LEU A 69 -1.43 5.64 11.89
C LEU A 69 -1.49 5.64 13.43
N SER A 70 -1.32 6.81 14.03
CA SER A 70 -1.80 7.12 15.38
C SER A 70 -3.18 7.77 15.31
N LEU A 71 -3.98 7.58 16.36
CA LEU A 71 -5.31 8.18 16.48
C LEU A 71 -5.40 8.98 17.77
N GLU A 72 -5.68 10.28 17.65
CA GLU A 72 -5.74 11.25 18.74
C GLU A 72 -7.11 11.27 19.42
N ASN A 73 -8.18 11.02 18.67
CA ASN A 73 -9.54 11.12 19.17
C ASN A 73 -10.57 10.43 18.26
N GLU A 74 -11.82 10.39 18.72
CA GLU A 74 -12.96 9.79 18.00
C GLU A 74 -13.25 10.47 16.66
N ALA A 75 -12.98 11.78 16.50
CA ALA A 75 -13.21 12.46 15.24
C ALA A 75 -12.21 12.01 14.17
N GLU A 76 -10.94 11.80 14.54
CA GLU A 76 -9.94 11.23 13.65
C GLU A 76 -10.27 9.78 13.28
N GLN A 77 -10.73 8.96 14.24
CA GLN A 77 -11.22 7.60 13.95
C GLN A 77 -12.34 7.64 12.90
N LYS A 78 -13.38 8.47 13.09
CA LYS A 78 -14.49 8.60 12.12
C LYS A 78 -14.02 9.09 10.74
N LEU A 79 -13.01 9.95 10.69
CA LEU A 79 -12.40 10.37 9.43
C LEU A 79 -11.80 9.17 8.69
N ILE A 80 -11.00 8.34 9.37
CA ILE A 80 -10.39 7.13 8.79
C ILE A 80 -11.46 6.14 8.34
N GLU A 81 -12.51 5.94 9.13
CA GLU A 81 -13.66 5.11 8.76
C GLU A 81 -14.30 5.56 7.46
N SER A 82 -14.56 6.87 7.33
CA SER A 82 -15.16 7.43 6.12
C SER A 82 -14.27 7.24 4.88
N MET A 83 -12.96 7.31 5.03
CA MET A 83 -12.00 7.08 3.96
C MET A 83 -12.02 5.60 3.53
N LEU A 84 -12.01 4.66 4.49
CA LEU A 84 -12.11 3.22 4.20
C LEU A 84 -13.45 2.85 3.53
N GLN A 85 -14.56 3.41 3.99
CA GLN A 85 -15.87 3.22 3.37
C GLN A 85 -15.90 3.71 1.91
N ASN A 86 -15.28 4.87 1.64
CA ASN A 86 -15.19 5.40 0.29
C ASN A 86 -14.39 4.50 -0.65
N LEU A 87 -13.36 3.81 -0.14
CA LEU A 87 -12.57 2.82 -0.89
C LEU A 87 -13.31 1.48 -1.07
N THR A 88 -14.36 1.21 -0.29
CA THR A 88 -15.15 -0.04 -0.34
C THR A 88 -16.29 0.02 -1.38
N LYS A 89 -16.43 1.12 -2.14
CA LYS A 89 -17.50 1.29 -3.14
C LYS A 89 -17.42 0.25 -4.28
N PRO A 90 -18.56 -0.22 -4.82
CA PRO A 90 -18.59 -1.21 -5.90
C PRO A 90 -17.80 -0.72 -7.12
N GLY A 91 -16.86 -1.54 -7.60
CA GLY A 91 -15.99 -1.22 -8.74
C GLY A 91 -14.54 -0.90 -8.39
N THR A 92 -14.25 -0.44 -7.16
CA THR A 92 -12.89 -0.23 -6.63
C THR A 92 -12.60 -1.03 -5.35
N GLY A 93 -13.63 -1.72 -4.82
CA GLY A 93 -13.74 -2.18 -3.44
C GLY A 93 -12.52 -2.90 -2.86
N ILE A 94 -12.09 -2.42 -1.71
CA ILE A 94 -11.30 -3.16 -0.73
C ILE A 94 -12.10 -4.39 -0.29
N SER A 95 -11.61 -5.60 -0.59
CA SER A 95 -12.08 -6.86 0.01
C SER A 95 -11.65 -6.97 1.48
N ASP A 96 -12.26 -7.89 2.22
CA ASP A 96 -11.91 -8.20 3.61
C ASP A 96 -10.39 -8.22 3.86
N GLY A 97 -9.96 -7.44 4.83
CA GLY A 97 -8.57 -7.39 5.25
C GLY A 97 -8.29 -6.25 6.21
N ASP A 98 -7.88 -6.62 7.41
CA ASP A 98 -7.56 -5.68 8.47
C ASP A 98 -6.34 -4.81 8.13
N PHE A 99 -6.23 -3.70 8.85
CA PHE A 99 -5.20 -2.69 8.63
C PHE A 99 -4.33 -2.53 9.86
N TRP A 100 -3.02 -2.73 9.73
CA TRP A 100 -2.09 -2.30 10.76
C TRP A 100 -2.23 -0.79 11.03
N ILE A 101 -2.33 -0.46 12.31
CA ILE A 101 -2.19 0.89 12.85
C ILE A 101 -0.94 0.96 13.75
N GLY A 102 -0.52 2.14 14.16
CA GLY A 102 0.74 2.35 14.88
C GLY A 102 0.74 1.92 16.34
N LEU A 103 -0.34 1.30 16.85
CA LEU A 103 -0.43 0.90 18.25
C LEU A 103 0.23 -0.46 18.47
N TRP A 104 1.09 -0.57 19.47
CA TRP A 104 1.82 -1.80 19.79
C TRP A 104 2.30 -1.80 21.24
N ARG A 105 2.75 -2.95 21.75
CA ARG A 105 3.38 -3.05 23.08
C ARG A 105 4.74 -3.74 23.05
N ASN A 106 5.62 -3.27 23.93
CA ASN A 106 6.96 -3.81 24.13
C ASN A 106 6.97 -5.04 25.04
N GLY A 107 7.95 -5.93 24.84
CA GLY A 107 8.28 -7.01 25.77
C GLY A 107 7.33 -8.21 25.79
N ASP A 108 7.68 -9.23 26.55
CA ASP A 108 6.79 -10.35 26.92
C ASP A 108 5.99 -9.96 28.16
N GLY A 109 4.75 -10.45 28.27
CA GLY A 109 3.69 -9.91 29.12
C GLY A 109 4.06 -9.58 30.59
N GLN A 110 3.33 -8.59 31.12
CA GLN A 110 3.35 -8.07 32.49
C GLN A 110 4.58 -7.23 32.88
N THR A 111 4.68 -6.06 32.27
CA THR A 111 5.04 -4.86 33.04
C THR A 111 3.80 -4.45 33.84
N SER A 112 3.97 -4.14 35.13
CA SER A 112 2.90 -3.71 36.04
C SER A 112 1.95 -2.66 35.43
N GLY A 113 0.70 -3.03 35.13
CA GLY A 113 -0.34 -2.18 34.53
C GLY A 113 -1.54 -3.00 34.03
N ALA A 114 -2.70 -2.35 33.79
CA ALA A 114 -3.80 -3.01 33.08
C ALA A 114 -3.39 -3.21 31.61
N CYS A 115 -3.82 -4.30 30.98
CA CYS A 115 -3.29 -4.66 29.67
C CYS A 115 -3.45 -3.59 28.57
N PRO A 116 -4.61 -2.91 28.43
CA PRO A 116 -4.75 -1.81 27.46
C PRO A 116 -3.71 -0.69 27.65
N ASP A 117 -3.24 -0.48 28.87
CA ASP A 117 -2.28 0.58 29.24
C ASP A 117 -0.85 0.25 28.80
N LEU A 118 -0.58 -1.00 28.39
CA LEU A 118 0.72 -1.43 27.89
C LEU A 118 0.98 -1.02 26.45
N TYR A 119 -0.07 -0.60 25.74
CA TYR A 119 -0.01 -0.24 24.33
C TYR A 119 0.36 1.24 24.14
N GLN A 120 1.37 1.48 23.31
CA GLN A 120 1.93 2.77 22.96
C GLN A 120 1.95 2.98 21.45
N TRP A 121 1.92 4.24 21.01
CA TRP A 121 2.00 4.57 19.58
C TRP A 121 3.44 4.53 19.06
N SER A 122 3.64 4.01 17.86
CA SER A 122 4.95 3.85 17.22
C SER A 122 5.59 5.17 16.78
N ASP A 123 4.76 6.21 16.57
CA ASP A 123 5.18 7.58 16.26
C ASP A 123 5.56 8.39 17.52
N GLY A 124 5.35 7.83 18.72
CA GLY A 124 5.57 8.51 19.99
C GLY A 124 4.42 9.43 20.42
N SER A 125 3.26 9.42 19.74
CA SER A 125 2.07 10.15 20.19
C SER A 125 1.69 9.75 21.63
N SER A 126 1.29 10.75 22.42
CA SER A 126 0.79 10.57 23.78
C SER A 126 -0.72 10.27 23.85
N SER A 127 -1.39 10.08 22.72
CA SER A 127 -2.83 9.85 22.67
C SER A 127 -3.27 8.66 23.53
N GLN A 128 -4.29 8.90 24.36
CA GLN A 128 -4.97 7.92 25.19
C GLN A 128 -6.25 7.36 24.52
N TYR A 129 -6.57 7.79 23.30
CA TYR A 129 -7.74 7.29 22.60
C TYR A 129 -7.60 5.81 22.28
N ARG A 130 -8.65 5.03 22.57
CA ARG A 130 -8.71 3.58 22.32
C ARG A 130 -10.08 3.21 21.75
N ASN A 131 -10.11 2.38 20.70
CA ASN A 131 -11.34 1.88 20.09
C ASN A 131 -11.31 0.34 19.95
N TRP A 132 -10.97 -0.35 21.04
CA TRP A 132 -10.92 -1.80 21.08
C TRP A 132 -12.27 -2.44 20.71
N TYR A 133 -12.21 -3.58 20.03
CA TYR A 133 -13.37 -4.44 19.87
C TYR A 133 -13.75 -5.09 21.21
N THR A 134 -14.95 -5.65 21.28
CA THR A 134 -15.36 -6.40 22.48
C THR A 134 -14.40 -7.55 22.73
N ASP A 135 -13.98 -7.71 23.99
CA ASP A 135 -13.00 -8.70 24.47
C ASP A 135 -11.54 -8.48 24.04
N GLU A 136 -11.22 -7.33 23.43
CA GLU A 136 -9.86 -6.95 23.06
C GLU A 136 -9.28 -5.85 23.97
N PRO A 137 -7.94 -5.78 24.14
CA PRO A 137 -6.92 -6.68 23.60
C PRO A 137 -6.86 -8.05 24.32
N SER A 138 -6.35 -9.06 23.62
CA SER A 138 -6.14 -10.43 24.11
C SER A 138 -5.01 -10.55 25.12
N CYS A 139 -4.06 -9.61 25.10
CA CYS A 139 -2.99 -9.46 26.10
C CYS A 139 -1.99 -10.62 26.16
N GLY A 140 -2.08 -11.57 25.22
CA GLY A 140 -1.26 -12.78 25.17
C GLY A 140 0.07 -12.59 24.44
N SER A 141 0.29 -13.34 23.36
CA SER A 141 1.46 -13.20 22.49
C SER A 141 1.26 -12.16 21.38
N GLU A 142 0.05 -11.62 21.26
CA GLU A 142 -0.36 -10.62 20.29
C GLU A 142 0.03 -9.23 20.84
N LYS A 143 0.69 -8.43 20.01
CA LYS A 143 1.42 -7.23 20.48
C LYS A 143 1.33 -6.06 19.52
N CYS A 144 0.79 -6.26 18.32
CA CYS A 144 0.66 -5.26 17.28
C CYS A 144 -0.82 -5.13 16.93
N VAL A 145 -1.29 -3.92 16.67
CA VAL A 145 -2.74 -3.68 16.60
C VAL A 145 -3.19 -3.49 15.16
N VAL A 146 -4.27 -4.18 14.81
CA VAL A 146 -5.02 -3.96 13.59
C VAL A 146 -6.33 -3.23 13.87
N MET A 147 -6.75 -2.44 12.91
CA MET A 147 -8.13 -1.99 12.76
C MET A 147 -8.88 -2.97 11.86
N TYR A 148 -10.02 -3.48 12.34
CA TYR A 148 -10.83 -4.44 11.59
C TYR A 148 -11.42 -3.82 10.32
N HIS A 149 -11.38 -4.58 9.22
CA HIS A 149 -12.14 -4.30 8.01
C HIS A 149 -12.54 -5.62 7.36
N GLN A 150 -13.61 -6.22 7.87
CA GLN A 150 -14.14 -7.50 7.36
C GLN A 150 -15.65 -7.39 7.13
N PRO A 151 -16.09 -6.59 6.13
CA PRO A 151 -17.51 -6.43 5.83
C PRO A 151 -18.23 -7.73 5.48
N THR A 152 -17.52 -8.79 5.05
CA THR A 152 -18.15 -10.09 4.76
C THR A 152 -18.12 -11.08 5.92
N ALA A 153 -17.44 -10.77 7.03
CA ALA A 153 -17.40 -11.62 8.21
C ALA A 153 -18.75 -11.64 8.95
N ASN A 154 -19.08 -12.81 9.51
CA ASN A 154 -20.22 -12.91 10.42
C ASN A 154 -19.94 -12.06 11.68
N PRO A 155 -20.93 -11.32 12.20
CA PRO A 155 -20.76 -10.53 13.43
C PRO A 155 -20.31 -11.38 14.62
N GLY A 156 -19.38 -10.83 15.40
CA GLY A 156 -18.98 -11.38 16.70
C GLY A 156 -19.84 -10.84 17.84
N LEU A 157 -19.37 -11.03 19.08
CA LEU A 157 -20.07 -10.58 20.30
C LEU A 157 -20.26 -9.06 20.36
N GLY A 158 -19.29 -8.30 19.85
CA GLY A 158 -19.35 -6.84 19.73
C GLY A 158 -20.08 -6.32 18.49
N GLY A 159 -20.68 -7.20 17.68
CA GLY A 159 -21.27 -6.86 16.40
C GLY A 159 -20.28 -7.01 15.22
N PRO A 160 -20.50 -6.32 14.09
CA PRO A 160 -19.67 -6.44 12.90
C PRO A 160 -18.19 -6.09 13.14
N TYR A 161 -17.27 -6.82 12.50
CA TYR A 161 -15.82 -6.56 12.56
C TYR A 161 -15.43 -5.41 11.63
N LEU A 162 -15.82 -4.19 12.04
CA LEU A 162 -15.59 -2.97 11.29
C LEU A 162 -15.05 -1.87 12.21
N TYR A 163 -13.85 -1.39 11.87
CA TYR A 163 -13.19 -0.18 12.38
C TYR A 163 -12.79 -0.15 13.86
N GLN A 164 -13.23 -1.12 14.65
CA GLN A 164 -12.70 -1.38 15.98
C GLN A 164 -11.39 -2.18 15.92
N TRP A 165 -10.67 -2.22 17.03
CA TRP A 165 -9.29 -2.69 17.06
C TRP A 165 -9.12 -4.05 17.73
N ASN A 166 -8.11 -4.77 17.28
CA ASN A 166 -7.67 -6.06 17.81
C ASN A 166 -6.15 -6.09 17.88
N ASP A 167 -5.57 -6.70 18.92
CA ASP A 167 -4.16 -7.07 18.87
C ASP A 167 -3.95 -8.39 18.13
N ASP A 168 -2.91 -8.43 17.33
CA ASP A 168 -2.52 -9.59 16.54
C ASP A 168 -0.99 -9.79 16.65
N ARG A 169 -0.53 -10.93 16.16
CA ARG A 169 0.88 -11.28 16.14
C ARG A 169 1.54 -10.42 15.07
N CYS A 170 2.58 -9.70 15.46
CA CYS A 170 3.25 -8.72 14.59
C CYS A 170 3.77 -9.29 13.26
N ASN A 171 3.93 -10.61 13.14
CA ASN A 171 4.37 -11.30 11.93
C ASN A 171 3.23 -11.65 10.95
N MET A 172 1.96 -11.49 11.34
CA MET A 172 0.81 -11.66 10.45
C MET A 172 0.85 -10.65 9.31
N LYS A 173 0.19 -10.97 8.19
CA LYS A 173 0.26 -10.17 6.96
C LYS A 173 -1.05 -9.44 6.74
N HIS A 174 -1.04 -8.12 6.92
CA HIS A 174 -2.21 -7.24 6.81
C HIS A 174 -1.98 -6.07 5.85
N ASN A 175 -3.06 -5.33 5.58
CA ASN A 175 -2.98 -3.99 4.99
C ASN A 175 -2.40 -3.01 6.03
N TYR A 176 -2.20 -1.74 5.68
CA TYR A 176 -1.74 -0.74 6.65
C TYR A 176 -2.17 0.68 6.31
N ILE A 177 -2.21 1.54 7.32
CA ILE A 177 -2.51 2.97 7.16
C ILE A 177 -1.33 3.80 7.64
N CYS A 178 -0.86 4.70 6.78
CA CYS A 178 0.15 5.69 7.13
C CYS A 178 -0.50 7.05 7.42
N LYS A 179 0.08 7.78 8.38
CA LYS A 179 -0.19 9.19 8.69
C LYS A 179 1.07 10.01 8.38
N TYR A 180 0.87 11.20 7.82
CA TYR A 180 1.94 12.12 7.47
C TYR A 180 1.63 13.47 8.12
N GLU A 181 2.53 13.93 8.99
CA GLU A 181 2.40 15.24 9.59
C GLU A 181 2.51 16.34 8.53
N PRO A 182 1.81 17.48 8.71
CA PRO A 182 1.93 18.61 7.80
C PRO A 182 3.37 19.16 7.81
N GLU A 183 3.84 19.60 6.65
CA GLU A 183 5.14 20.28 6.55
C GLU A 183 5.06 21.63 7.28
N ILE A 184 5.70 21.70 8.45
CA ILE A 184 5.85 22.97 9.17
C ILE A 184 6.91 23.79 8.43
N ASN A 185 6.51 24.59 7.43
CA ASN A 185 7.40 25.60 6.86
C ASN A 185 7.65 26.69 7.91
N PRO A 186 8.87 26.87 8.45
CA PRO A 186 9.12 27.79 9.57
C PRO A 186 9.03 29.29 9.23
N THR A 187 8.51 29.67 8.06
CA THR A 187 8.74 31.00 7.48
C THR A 187 7.49 31.86 7.28
N GLU A 188 6.27 31.36 7.52
CA GLU A 188 5.08 32.21 7.39
C GLU A 188 4.68 32.87 8.72
N PRO A 189 4.62 34.21 8.81
CA PRO A 189 4.10 34.90 9.98
C PRO A 189 2.61 34.54 10.15
N VAL A 190 2.22 34.14 11.36
CA VAL A 190 0.82 33.84 11.71
C VAL A 190 -0.01 35.12 11.60
N GLU A 191 -0.67 35.31 10.45
CA GLU A 191 -1.68 36.35 10.31
C GLU A 191 -2.94 35.93 11.07
N LYS A 192 -3.38 36.76 12.03
CA LYS A 192 -4.54 36.50 12.88
C LYS A 192 -5.83 36.57 12.04
N PRO A 193 -6.68 35.54 11.98
CA PRO A 193 -7.96 35.65 11.30
C PRO A 193 -8.94 36.47 12.15
N TYR A 194 -9.48 37.54 11.57
CA TYR A 194 -10.63 38.25 12.11
C TYR A 194 -11.87 37.35 12.03
N LEU A 195 -12.57 37.19 13.16
CA LEU A 195 -13.86 36.50 13.24
C LEU A 195 -14.93 37.29 12.46
N THR A 196 -15.55 36.63 11.49
CA THR A 196 -16.93 36.94 11.09
C THR A 196 -17.76 35.67 11.13
N ASN A 197 -18.73 35.66 12.03
CA ASN A 197 -19.67 34.59 12.27
C ASN A 197 -20.63 34.41 11.08
N GLN A 198 -20.72 33.20 10.52
CA GLN A 198 -21.96 32.62 10.01
C GLN A 198 -21.95 31.09 10.19
N PRO A 199 -23.09 30.47 10.57
CA PRO A 199 -23.17 29.03 10.81
C PRO A 199 -23.64 28.26 9.57
N GLY A 200 -22.96 27.14 9.29
CA GLY A 200 -23.45 26.08 8.40
C GLY A 200 -22.65 25.91 7.12
N ASP A 201 -21.72 24.95 7.11
CA ASP A 201 -21.69 23.79 6.21
C ASP A 201 -20.37 23.01 6.44
N THR A 202 -20.42 21.87 7.13
CA THR A 202 -19.25 21.01 7.34
C THR A 202 -19.11 20.04 6.19
N HIS A 203 -18.66 20.53 5.04
CA HIS A 203 -18.04 19.71 4.01
C HIS A 203 -16.54 20.04 4.00
N GLN A 204 -15.74 19.19 4.65
CA GLN A 204 -14.28 19.30 4.61
C GLN A 204 -13.81 19.01 3.18
N ASN A 205 -13.15 20.00 2.57
CA ASN A 205 -12.57 19.89 1.24
C ASN A 205 -11.34 18.97 1.31
N VAL A 206 -11.52 17.71 0.95
CA VAL A 206 -10.45 16.71 0.82
C VAL A 206 -9.79 16.84 -0.55
N VAL A 207 -8.48 17.02 -0.59
CA VAL A 207 -7.70 17.07 -1.83
C VAL A 207 -7.01 15.73 -2.01
N VAL A 208 -7.30 15.05 -3.11
CA VAL A 208 -6.61 13.83 -3.51
C VAL A 208 -5.36 14.23 -4.27
N THR A 209 -4.18 14.04 -3.67
CA THR A 209 -2.90 14.24 -4.39
C THR A 209 -2.53 12.94 -5.10
N GLU A 210 -2.52 12.95 -6.44
CA GLU A 210 -1.98 11.86 -7.25
C GLU A 210 -0.48 11.71 -6.98
N ALA A 211 -0.10 10.70 -6.19
CA ALA A 211 1.27 10.23 -6.18
C ALA A 211 1.51 9.45 -7.47
N GLY A 212 2.27 10.04 -8.39
CA GLY A 212 2.72 9.38 -9.61
C GLY A 212 3.48 8.09 -9.28
N ASN A 213 3.29 7.06 -10.11
CA ASN A 213 3.98 5.78 -10.02
C ASN A 213 5.51 5.97 -9.93
N TRP A 214 6.09 5.89 -8.73
CA TRP A 214 7.54 5.84 -8.57
C TRP A 214 8.02 4.40 -8.75
N PHE A 215 8.47 4.04 -9.96
CA PHE A 215 9.30 2.87 -10.15
C PHE A 215 10.72 3.22 -9.67
N THR A 216 11.14 2.76 -8.49
CA THR A 216 12.57 2.72 -8.15
C THR A 216 13.20 1.43 -8.69
N CYS A 217 13.51 1.41 -9.99
CA CYS A 217 14.44 0.42 -10.55
C CYS A 217 15.86 0.98 -10.47
N ILE A 218 16.65 0.54 -9.49
CA ILE A 218 18.10 0.61 -9.64
C ILE A 218 18.48 -0.57 -10.54
N ASP A 219 18.79 -0.29 -11.80
CA ASP A 219 19.77 -1.04 -12.58
C ASP A 219 20.15 -0.27 -13.87
N SER A 220 20.99 0.75 -13.69
CA SER A 220 21.72 1.39 -14.77
C SER A 220 22.90 0.52 -15.24
N VAL A 221 22.67 -0.68 -15.80
CA VAL A 221 23.77 -1.44 -16.45
C VAL A 221 23.38 -2.14 -17.75
N LEU A 222 22.10 -2.38 -18.05
CA LEU A 222 21.73 -3.19 -19.24
C LEU A 222 21.33 -2.41 -20.51
N ASN A 223 21.67 -1.11 -20.61
CA ASN A 223 21.39 -0.31 -21.82
C ASN A 223 22.63 0.13 -22.62
N LEU A 224 23.84 -0.34 -22.26
CA LEU A 224 25.06 0.00 -23.01
C LEU A 224 25.58 -1.14 -23.92
N PHE A 225 25.06 -2.38 -23.81
CA PHE A 225 25.58 -3.52 -24.59
C PHE A 225 24.85 -3.80 -25.91
N LEU A 226 23.71 -3.16 -26.16
CA LEU A 226 22.98 -3.31 -27.43
C LEU A 226 23.36 -2.28 -28.51
N PHE A 227 24.17 -1.26 -28.18
CA PHE A 227 24.61 -0.24 -29.15
C PHE A 227 25.97 -0.52 -29.81
N MET A 228 26.67 -1.61 -29.46
CA MET A 228 28.01 -1.92 -30.00
C MET A 228 28.05 -3.05 -31.04
N PHE A 229 26.93 -3.67 -31.42
CA PHE A 229 26.95 -4.82 -32.35
C PHE A 229 26.22 -4.66 -33.70
N PHE A 230 25.65 -3.49 -34.03
CA PHE A 230 25.03 -3.29 -35.35
C PHE A 230 25.47 -2.02 -36.11
N SER A 231 26.74 -1.63 -35.97
CA SER A 231 27.37 -0.66 -36.88
C SER A 231 28.60 -1.26 -37.57
N LYS A 232 28.35 -2.03 -38.64
CA LYS A 232 29.24 -2.08 -39.81
C LYS A 232 28.51 -2.69 -41.01
N GLY A 233 28.19 -1.83 -41.97
CA GLY A 233 27.36 -2.17 -43.12
C GLY A 233 28.10 -2.88 -44.27
N ARG A 234 27.34 -3.19 -45.33
CA ARG A 234 27.81 -3.04 -46.71
C ARG A 234 26.67 -3.08 -47.74
N THR A 235 26.63 -1.97 -48.51
CA THR A 235 26.44 -1.85 -49.97
C THR A 235 25.11 -2.19 -50.66
N LYS A 236 24.69 -1.20 -51.46
CA LYS A 236 23.57 -1.12 -52.41
C LYS A 236 23.72 -2.08 -53.60
N THR A 237 22.60 -2.64 -54.04
CA THR A 237 22.23 -2.82 -55.46
C THR A 237 20.70 -2.81 -55.60
N SER A 238 20.20 -2.17 -56.65
CA SER A 238 18.80 -2.06 -57.13
C SER A 238 18.82 -2.42 -58.64
N PRO A 239 17.72 -2.57 -59.40
CA PRO A 239 16.29 -2.79 -59.09
C PRO A 239 15.72 -4.06 -59.79
N ASN A 240 14.54 -4.56 -59.41
CA ASN A 240 13.46 -4.79 -60.39
C ASN A 240 12.07 -5.01 -59.77
N GLN A 241 11.07 -4.59 -60.54
CA GLN A 241 9.63 -4.51 -60.30
C GLN A 241 8.95 -5.83 -59.89
N SER A 242 7.86 -5.72 -59.11
CA SER A 242 6.50 -6.04 -59.59
C SER A 242 5.46 -5.74 -58.51
N THR A 243 4.59 -4.80 -58.83
CA THR A 243 3.33 -4.45 -58.16
C THR A 243 2.35 -5.63 -58.23
N LEU A 244 1.58 -5.93 -57.17
CA LEU A 244 0.21 -6.44 -57.37
C LEU A 244 -0.70 -6.21 -56.14
N TRP A 245 -1.99 -6.17 -56.44
CA TRP A 245 -3.04 -5.41 -55.80
C TRP A 245 -3.88 -6.20 -54.79
N ILE A 246 -4.60 -5.44 -53.97
CA ILE A 246 -5.76 -5.87 -53.17
C ILE A 246 -6.84 -6.48 -54.08
N SER A 247 -7.47 -7.58 -53.69
CA SER A 247 -8.91 -7.71 -53.89
C SER A 247 -9.59 -8.57 -52.81
N LYS A 248 -10.64 -8.00 -52.21
CA LYS A 248 -11.72 -8.73 -51.56
C LYS A 248 -12.49 -9.50 -52.63
N SER A 249 -12.88 -10.73 -52.34
CA SER A 249 -13.95 -11.41 -53.08
C SER A 249 -14.71 -12.37 -52.18
N THR A 250 -15.99 -12.07 -52.06
CA THR A 250 -17.11 -12.88 -51.58
C THR A 250 -17.46 -14.02 -52.54
N ARG A 251 -17.84 -15.20 -52.01
CA ARG A 251 -18.79 -16.17 -52.63
C ARG A 251 -19.28 -17.11 -51.52
N LYS A 252 -20.51 -16.96 -51.01
CA LYS A 252 -21.82 -17.39 -51.54
C LYS A 252 -22.00 -18.93 -51.58
N GLU A 253 -22.61 -19.43 -50.50
CA GLU A 253 -23.88 -20.19 -50.43
C GLU A 253 -24.06 -21.47 -51.27
N SER A 254 -24.46 -22.56 -50.58
CA SER A 254 -25.45 -23.61 -50.93
C SER A 254 -25.42 -24.64 -49.77
N GLY A 255 -26.45 -24.79 -48.92
CA GLY A 255 -27.64 -25.66 -49.11
C GLY A 255 -27.25 -27.14 -48.93
N MET A 256 -27.94 -28.04 -48.22
CA MET A 256 -29.28 -28.12 -47.65
C MET A 256 -29.39 -29.49 -46.92
N GLU A 257 -30.12 -29.55 -45.80
CA GLU A 257 -30.81 -30.71 -45.15
C GLU A 257 -30.00 -31.98 -44.81
N VAL A 258 -30.22 -32.68 -43.69
CA VAL A 258 -31.45 -33.11 -42.99
C VAL A 258 -31.29 -32.99 -41.47
#